data_AF-A0A8J8SJ18-F1
#
_entry.id   AF-A0A8J8SJ18-F1
#
_cell.length_a   1.000
_cell.length_b   1.000
_cell.length_c   1.000
_cell.angle_alpha   90.00
_cell.angle_beta   90.00
_cell.angle_gamma   90.00
#
_symmetry.space_group_name_H-M   'P 1'
#
loop_
_entity.id
_entity.type
_entity.pdbx_description
1 polymer ?
#
loop_
_entity_poly.entity_id
_entity_poly.type
_entity_poly.pdbx_seq_one_letter_code
_entity_poly.pdbx_strand_id
1 'polypeptide(L)'
;MSNTGWDEMYPVTTAENVKCGDGSSVEAQLGDMANVIVATGIGTAITLSMPSVTAYSAYMKLTFIASANNSGGATTININNLGTKNLYKPNTTKAPNLKSGKPYTVWYDGTNFFLQASAEGNAVAGDVLAGKTFSNDDDTGVVGSMDLSNLISSNIKQGIDINGVVGSLIEGRRSATGSKNITTNSTLHTIYGLSFRPSVVLIALTEYPAHGEVVKIDSSNWSMSNDVLLWNRNDYPYISWQEINITDNGFTVKAYTEIGIVRPCIWLCIE
;
A
#
# COMPACT_ATOMS: atom_id res chain seq x y z
N MET A 1 -53.61 -29.76 -28.07
CA MET A 1 -54.55 -30.18 -29.13
C MET A 1 -54.75 -31.67 -28.95
N SER A 2 -55.99 -32.16 -28.98
CA SER A 2 -56.28 -33.58 -28.78
C SER A 2 -55.80 -34.38 -29.99
N ASN A 3 -54.94 -35.38 -29.73
CA ASN A 3 -54.40 -36.34 -30.69
C ASN A 3 -55.54 -36.92 -31.55
N THR A 4 -55.52 -36.64 -32.85
CA THR A 4 -56.36 -37.32 -33.83
C THR A 4 -55.52 -38.45 -34.39
N GLY A 5 -56.06 -39.67 -34.57
CA GLY A 5 -55.28 -40.87 -34.95
C GLY A 5 -54.39 -40.80 -36.21
N TRP A 6 -54.35 -39.65 -36.90
CA TRP A 6 -53.31 -39.28 -37.87
C TRP A 6 -51.93 -39.03 -37.26
N ASP A 7 -51.86 -38.50 -36.03
CA ASP A 7 -50.58 -38.24 -35.34
C ASP A 7 -49.84 -39.54 -34.95
N GLU A 8 -50.53 -40.68 -34.94
CA GLU A 8 -49.93 -42.01 -34.72
C GLU A 8 -49.32 -42.63 -35.99
N MET A 9 -49.85 -42.28 -37.18
CA MET A 9 -49.36 -42.79 -38.47
C MET A 9 -48.32 -41.87 -39.14
N TYR A 10 -48.44 -40.55 -38.93
CA TYR A 10 -47.50 -39.53 -39.41
C TYR A 10 -47.29 -38.49 -38.31
N PRO A 11 -46.41 -38.77 -37.33
CA PRO A 11 -46.20 -37.84 -36.22
C PRO A 11 -45.75 -36.49 -36.77
N VAL A 12 -46.51 -35.44 -36.44
CA VAL A 12 -46.09 -34.06 -36.69
C VAL A 12 -44.74 -33.86 -36.01
N THR A 13 -43.73 -33.43 -36.75
CA THR A 13 -42.40 -33.18 -36.18
C THR A 13 -42.48 -31.99 -35.22
N THR A 14 -42.27 -32.23 -33.93
CA THR A 14 -42.22 -31.21 -32.88
C THR A 14 -40.86 -31.25 -32.18
N ALA A 15 -40.48 -30.17 -31.50
CA ALA A 15 -39.21 -30.16 -30.75
C ALA A 15 -39.17 -31.23 -29.64
N GLU A 16 -40.33 -31.64 -29.12
CA GLU A 16 -40.44 -32.66 -28.07
C GLU A 16 -40.14 -34.09 -28.59
N ASN A 17 -40.57 -34.41 -29.82
CA ASN A 17 -40.44 -35.75 -30.40
C ASN A 17 -39.17 -35.96 -31.24
N VAL A 18 -38.48 -34.90 -31.64
CA VAL A 18 -37.15 -34.99 -32.24
C VAL A 18 -36.10 -35.22 -31.15
N LYS A 19 -35.40 -36.35 -31.22
CA LYS A 19 -34.34 -36.72 -30.26
C LYS A 19 -32.95 -36.39 -30.80
N CYS A 20 -32.09 -35.90 -29.92
CA CYS A 20 -30.66 -35.77 -30.13
C CYS A 20 -29.94 -37.11 -29.97
N GLY A 21 -28.67 -37.19 -30.37
CA GLY A 21 -27.87 -38.42 -30.28
C GLY A 21 -27.62 -38.92 -28.84
N ASP A 22 -27.88 -38.09 -27.84
CA ASP A 22 -27.81 -38.41 -26.40
C ASP A 22 -29.16 -38.84 -25.80
N GLY A 23 -30.22 -38.92 -26.62
CA GLY A 23 -31.58 -39.30 -26.22
C GLY A 23 -32.44 -38.16 -25.66
N SER A 24 -31.89 -36.95 -25.46
CA SER A 24 -32.66 -35.75 -25.08
C SER A 24 -33.55 -35.27 -26.23
N SER A 25 -34.63 -34.53 -25.94
CA SER A 25 -35.41 -33.86 -26.98
C SER A 25 -34.79 -32.51 -27.36
N VAL A 26 -35.05 -32.04 -28.58
CA VAL A 26 -34.71 -30.67 -28.99
C VAL A 26 -35.35 -29.65 -28.04
N GLU A 27 -36.58 -29.89 -27.59
CA GLU A 27 -37.25 -29.05 -26.58
C GLU A 27 -36.46 -28.95 -25.27
N ALA A 28 -35.92 -30.06 -24.77
CA ALA A 28 -35.11 -30.08 -23.55
C ALA A 28 -33.81 -29.28 -23.71
N GLN A 29 -33.11 -29.46 -24.85
CA GLN A 29 -31.91 -28.70 -25.19
C GLN A 29 -32.21 -27.20 -25.25
N LEU A 30 -33.31 -26.81 -25.88
CA LEU A 30 -33.75 -25.42 -25.95
C LEU A 30 -34.10 -24.86 -24.57
N GLY A 31 -34.77 -25.65 -23.72
CA GLY A 31 -35.08 -25.25 -22.34
C GLY A 31 -33.84 -24.93 -21.50
N ASP A 32 -32.79 -25.73 -21.63
CA ASP A 32 -31.51 -25.54 -20.95
C ASP A 32 -30.68 -24.38 -21.51
N MET A 33 -30.81 -24.09 -22.81
CA MET A 33 -30.10 -22.99 -23.46
C MET A 33 -30.80 -21.63 -23.28
N ALA A 34 -32.13 -21.61 -23.14
CA ALA A 34 -32.91 -20.38 -23.10
C ALA A 34 -32.87 -19.66 -21.74
N ASN A 35 -32.51 -20.35 -20.65
CA ASN A 35 -32.59 -19.81 -19.29
C ASN A 35 -31.31 -20.04 -18.48
N VAL A 36 -30.90 -19.03 -17.70
CA VAL A 36 -29.92 -19.25 -16.62
C VAL A 36 -30.62 -19.99 -15.49
N ILE A 37 -30.15 -21.18 -15.15
CA ILE A 37 -30.77 -22.03 -14.11
C ILE A 37 -30.56 -21.42 -12.73
N VAL A 38 -31.63 -21.24 -11.96
CA VAL A 38 -31.52 -20.89 -10.55
C VAL A 38 -31.27 -22.17 -9.76
N ALA A 39 -30.16 -22.20 -9.01
CA ALA A 39 -29.80 -23.34 -8.19
C ALA A 39 -30.82 -23.58 -7.07
N THR A 40 -31.03 -24.86 -6.75
CA THR A 40 -31.75 -25.30 -5.55
C THR A 40 -30.76 -25.94 -4.56
N GLY A 41 -31.24 -26.38 -3.39
CA GLY A 41 -30.41 -26.94 -2.34
C GLY A 41 -29.94 -25.86 -1.35
N ILE A 42 -28.68 -25.93 -0.93
CA ILE A 42 -28.05 -25.00 0.03
C ILE A 42 -26.73 -24.48 -0.53
N GLY A 43 -26.14 -23.45 0.11
CA GLY A 43 -24.93 -22.79 -0.40
C GLY A 43 -23.74 -23.73 -0.66
N THR A 44 -23.59 -24.80 0.11
CA THR A 44 -22.51 -25.79 -0.02
C THR A 44 -22.91 -27.06 -0.79
N ALA A 45 -24.20 -27.23 -1.12
CA ALA A 45 -24.71 -28.38 -1.87
C ALA A 45 -25.73 -27.90 -2.91
N ILE A 46 -25.20 -27.57 -4.09
CA ILE A 46 -25.94 -27.00 -5.21
C ILE A 46 -26.62 -28.12 -5.99
N THR A 47 -27.92 -27.96 -6.24
CA THR A 47 -28.68 -28.87 -7.10
C THR A 47 -29.21 -28.11 -8.31
N LEU A 48 -28.96 -28.63 -9.51
CA LEU A 48 -29.40 -28.05 -10.78
C LEU A 48 -30.35 -29.03 -11.50
N SER A 49 -31.39 -28.50 -12.13
CA SER A 49 -32.29 -29.25 -13.01
C SER A 49 -32.06 -28.80 -14.43
N MET A 50 -31.57 -29.71 -15.27
CA MET A 50 -31.22 -29.45 -16.67
C MET A 50 -31.66 -30.63 -17.54
N PRO A 51 -32.90 -30.70 -18.01
CA PRO A 51 -33.47 -31.93 -18.60
C PRO A 51 -32.67 -32.56 -19.74
N SER A 52 -31.83 -31.81 -20.45
CA SER A 52 -30.99 -32.33 -21.52
C SER A 52 -29.72 -33.05 -21.02
N VAL A 53 -29.29 -32.80 -19.78
CA VAL A 53 -28.09 -33.41 -19.18
C VAL A 53 -28.42 -34.78 -18.59
N THR A 54 -28.07 -35.85 -19.32
CA THR A 54 -28.27 -37.25 -18.91
C THR A 54 -27.01 -37.90 -18.31
N ALA A 55 -25.84 -37.32 -18.55
CA ALA A 55 -24.56 -37.72 -17.96
C ALA A 55 -23.58 -36.54 -17.94
N TYR A 56 -22.61 -36.55 -17.02
CA TYR A 56 -21.52 -35.57 -17.06
C TYR A 56 -20.53 -35.90 -18.18
N SER A 57 -20.36 -34.98 -19.12
CA SER A 57 -19.35 -35.07 -20.16
C SER A 57 -18.17 -34.14 -19.86
N ALA A 58 -16.95 -34.62 -20.06
CA ALA A 58 -15.76 -33.78 -19.90
C ALA A 58 -15.86 -32.50 -20.75
N TYR A 59 -15.42 -31.39 -20.19
CA TYR A 59 -15.50 -30.04 -20.75
C TYR A 59 -16.91 -29.45 -20.91
N MET A 60 -17.93 -30.07 -20.32
CA MET A 60 -19.28 -29.48 -20.24
C MET A 60 -19.21 -28.13 -19.52
N LYS A 61 -19.88 -27.11 -20.06
CA LYS A 61 -20.00 -25.76 -19.47
C LYS A 61 -21.45 -25.44 -19.17
N LEU A 62 -21.70 -24.76 -18.05
CA LEU A 62 -23.03 -24.25 -17.71
C LEU A 62 -22.91 -22.97 -16.88
N THR A 63 -23.99 -22.20 -16.84
CA THR A 63 -24.14 -21.04 -15.96
C THR A 63 -25.35 -21.23 -15.06
N PHE A 64 -25.20 -20.96 -13.77
CA PHE A 64 -26.30 -21.01 -12.81
C PHE A 64 -26.28 -19.79 -11.89
N ILE A 65 -27.44 -19.42 -11.33
CA ILE A 65 -27.55 -18.42 -10.26
C ILE A 65 -27.51 -19.15 -8.92
N ALA A 66 -26.57 -18.80 -8.03
CA ALA A 66 -26.52 -19.38 -6.69
C ALA A 66 -27.74 -18.92 -5.86
N SER A 67 -28.42 -19.83 -5.15
CA SER A 67 -29.57 -19.49 -4.31
C SER A 67 -29.18 -19.08 -2.88
N ALA A 68 -27.99 -19.45 -2.42
CA ALA A 68 -27.49 -19.13 -1.09
C ALA A 68 -25.98 -18.85 -1.11
N ASN A 69 -25.52 -18.10 -0.11
CA ASN A 69 -24.08 -17.93 0.12
C ASN A 69 -23.48 -19.25 0.59
N ASN A 70 -22.28 -19.59 0.11
CA ASN A 70 -21.56 -20.76 0.61
C ASN A 70 -20.58 -20.42 1.75
N SER A 71 -20.36 -19.13 2.02
CA SER A 71 -19.47 -18.62 3.06
C SER A 71 -18.06 -19.22 3.02
N GLY A 72 -17.55 -19.53 1.81
CA GLY A 72 -16.25 -20.15 1.60
C GLY A 72 -16.16 -21.64 1.96
N GLY A 73 -17.28 -22.28 2.30
CA GLY A 73 -17.35 -23.70 2.61
C GLY A 73 -17.15 -24.60 1.39
N ALA A 74 -16.68 -25.83 1.62
CA ALA A 74 -16.59 -26.86 0.59
C ALA A 74 -17.93 -27.00 -0.14
N THR A 75 -17.91 -26.88 -1.47
CA THR A 75 -19.12 -26.76 -2.28
C THR A 75 -19.18 -27.87 -3.32
N THR A 76 -20.38 -28.38 -3.55
CA THR A 76 -20.64 -29.43 -4.55
C THR A 76 -21.79 -29.07 -5.48
N ILE A 77 -21.79 -29.65 -6.67
CA ILE A 77 -22.86 -29.55 -7.67
C ILE A 77 -23.40 -30.96 -7.98
N ASN A 78 -24.72 -31.09 -8.03
CA ASN A 78 -25.41 -32.28 -8.51
C ASN A 78 -26.47 -31.88 -9.55
N ILE A 79 -26.34 -32.36 -10.78
CA ILE A 79 -27.28 -32.10 -11.87
C ILE A 79 -28.18 -33.31 -12.03
N ASN A 80 -29.50 -33.12 -12.01
CA ASN A 80 -30.49 -34.19 -12.24
C ASN A 80 -30.28 -35.48 -11.41
N ASN A 81 -29.68 -35.38 -10.22
CA ASN A 81 -29.30 -36.54 -9.40
C ASN A 81 -28.30 -37.52 -10.04
N LEU A 82 -27.49 -37.08 -11.00
CA LEU A 82 -26.45 -37.88 -11.67
C LEU A 82 -25.24 -38.16 -10.77
N GLY A 83 -25.17 -37.52 -9.61
CA GLY A 83 -24.14 -37.73 -8.59
C GLY A 83 -23.42 -36.43 -8.26
N THR A 84 -23.01 -36.31 -7.00
CA THR A 84 -22.39 -35.10 -6.45
C THR A 84 -20.93 -34.98 -6.89
N LYS A 85 -20.56 -33.82 -7.45
CA LYS A 85 -19.19 -33.46 -7.84
C LYS A 85 -18.73 -32.21 -7.11
N ASN A 86 -17.44 -32.10 -6.78
CA ASN A 86 -16.94 -30.89 -6.11
C ASN A 86 -16.93 -29.69 -7.05
N LEU A 87 -17.02 -28.49 -6.49
CA LEU A 87 -16.82 -27.22 -7.18
C LEU A 87 -15.59 -26.50 -6.63
N TYR A 88 -14.62 -26.22 -7.50
CA TYR A 88 -13.37 -25.57 -7.14
C TYR A 88 -13.09 -24.27 -7.89
N LYS A 89 -12.17 -23.46 -7.36
CA LYS A 89 -11.51 -22.40 -8.13
C LYS A 89 -10.59 -23.02 -9.19
N PRO A 90 -10.40 -22.36 -10.36
CA PRO A 90 -9.54 -22.86 -11.43
C PRO A 90 -8.18 -23.36 -10.91
N ASN A 91 -7.78 -24.58 -11.28
CA ASN A 91 -6.47 -25.16 -10.93
C ASN A 91 -6.19 -25.30 -9.42
N THR A 92 -7.23 -25.40 -8.58
CA THR A 92 -7.09 -25.64 -7.14
C THR A 92 -8.06 -26.71 -6.65
N THR A 93 -7.98 -27.05 -5.36
CA THR A 93 -8.97 -27.85 -4.62
C THR A 93 -9.76 -27.02 -3.60
N LYS A 94 -9.71 -25.69 -3.72
CA LYS A 94 -10.42 -24.77 -2.83
C LYS A 94 -11.78 -24.43 -3.41
N ALA A 95 -12.80 -24.38 -2.56
CA ALA A 95 -14.11 -23.90 -2.98
C ALA A 95 -14.06 -22.40 -3.36
N PRO A 96 -14.83 -21.98 -4.38
CA PRO A 96 -15.02 -20.56 -4.65
C PRO A 96 -15.86 -19.90 -3.56
N ASN A 97 -15.92 -18.57 -3.52
CA ASN A 97 -16.90 -17.85 -2.72
C ASN A 97 -18.14 -17.57 -3.59
N LEU A 98 -19.26 -18.18 -3.23
CA LEU A 98 -20.54 -17.97 -3.91
C LEU A 98 -21.42 -17.06 -3.08
N LYS A 99 -22.07 -16.11 -3.76
CA LYS A 99 -23.03 -15.16 -3.22
C LYS A 99 -24.39 -15.42 -3.85
N SER A 100 -25.43 -15.42 -3.03
CA SER A 100 -26.82 -15.59 -3.47
C SER A 100 -27.19 -14.54 -4.53
N GLY A 101 -27.94 -14.96 -5.55
CA GLY A 101 -28.42 -14.11 -6.64
C GLY A 101 -27.40 -13.79 -7.72
N LYS A 102 -26.13 -14.20 -7.58
CA LYS A 102 -25.09 -13.97 -8.61
C LYS A 102 -24.98 -15.16 -9.56
N PRO A 103 -24.80 -14.91 -10.88
CA PRO A 103 -24.56 -15.96 -11.86
C PRO A 103 -23.08 -16.43 -11.82
N TYR A 104 -22.87 -17.73 -11.97
CA TYR A 104 -21.56 -18.37 -12.00
C TYR A 104 -21.47 -19.33 -13.18
N THR A 105 -20.47 -19.13 -14.04
CA THR A 105 -20.15 -20.06 -15.13
C THR A 105 -19.10 -21.06 -14.67
N VAL A 106 -19.38 -22.35 -14.85
CA VAL A 106 -18.49 -23.45 -14.46
C VAL A 106 -18.22 -24.36 -15.64
N TRP A 107 -17.12 -25.11 -15.56
CA TRP A 107 -16.78 -26.18 -16.50
C TRP A 107 -16.41 -27.47 -15.76
N TYR A 108 -16.81 -28.61 -16.32
CA TYR A 108 -16.49 -29.94 -15.78
C TYR A 108 -15.21 -30.49 -16.41
N ASP A 109 -14.26 -31.00 -15.64
CA ASP A 109 -12.99 -31.55 -16.18
C ASP A 109 -13.04 -33.06 -16.48
N GLY A 110 -14.16 -33.72 -16.17
CA GLY A 110 -14.28 -35.19 -16.18
C GLY A 110 -14.30 -35.81 -14.77
N THR A 111 -13.96 -35.03 -13.74
CA THR A 111 -14.00 -35.42 -12.33
C THR A 111 -14.76 -34.42 -11.46
N ASN A 112 -14.41 -33.13 -11.50
CA ASN A 112 -14.97 -32.04 -10.69
C ASN A 112 -15.38 -30.84 -11.57
N PHE A 113 -16.17 -29.94 -11.00
CA PHE A 113 -16.49 -28.65 -11.60
C PHE A 113 -15.48 -27.58 -11.15
N PHE A 114 -15.20 -26.65 -12.04
CA PHE A 114 -14.35 -25.50 -11.80
C PHE A 114 -15.05 -24.22 -12.23
N LEU A 115 -14.90 -23.14 -11.46
CA LEU A 115 -15.36 -21.83 -11.88
C LEU A 115 -14.57 -21.36 -13.11
N GLN A 116 -15.22 -20.72 -14.09
CA GLN A 116 -14.53 -20.24 -15.29
C GLN A 116 -13.67 -19.00 -15.02
N ALA A 117 -14.13 -18.12 -14.14
CA ALA A 117 -13.38 -16.95 -13.67
C ALA A 117 -13.54 -16.85 -12.16
N SER A 118 -12.43 -16.83 -11.43
CA SER A 118 -12.38 -16.55 -9.99
C SER A 118 -11.47 -15.36 -9.76
N ALA A 119 -11.88 -14.45 -8.89
CA ALA A 119 -10.94 -13.54 -8.26
C ALA A 119 -10.21 -14.27 -7.11
N GLU A 120 -9.07 -13.73 -6.73
CA GLU A 120 -8.32 -14.09 -5.52
C GLU A 120 -7.80 -12.80 -4.89
N GLY A 121 -7.47 -12.86 -3.60
CA GLY A 121 -6.99 -11.72 -2.83
C GLY A 121 -7.80 -11.52 -1.56
N ASN A 122 -7.16 -10.90 -0.57
CA ASN A 122 -7.75 -10.56 0.72
C ASN A 122 -7.84 -9.04 0.95
N ALA A 123 -7.53 -8.25 -0.08
CA ALA A 123 -7.64 -6.80 0.00
C ALA A 123 -9.10 -6.40 0.29
N VAL A 124 -9.27 -5.55 1.29
CA VAL A 124 -10.53 -4.88 1.60
C VAL A 124 -10.43 -3.40 1.20
N ALA A 125 -11.55 -2.67 1.23
CA ALA A 125 -11.56 -1.25 0.88
C ALA A 125 -10.50 -0.45 1.67
N GLY A 126 -10.30 -0.78 2.95
CA GLY A 126 -9.28 -0.15 3.81
C GLY A 126 -7.83 -0.39 3.40
N ASP A 127 -7.54 -1.38 2.55
CA ASP A 127 -6.18 -1.68 2.06
C ASP A 127 -5.85 -0.92 0.76
N VAL A 128 -6.85 -0.30 0.12
CA VAL A 128 -6.72 0.34 -1.19
C VAL A 128 -6.92 1.84 -1.05
N LEU A 129 -6.07 2.63 -1.70
CA LEU A 129 -6.13 4.10 -1.67
C LEU A 129 -7.52 4.62 -2.01
N ALA A 130 -7.94 5.64 -1.27
CA ALA A 130 -9.23 6.31 -1.46
C ALA A 130 -9.45 6.70 -2.93
N GLY A 131 -10.62 6.33 -3.47
CA GLY A 131 -11.01 6.65 -4.85
C GLY A 131 -10.40 5.74 -5.93
N LYS A 132 -9.49 4.81 -5.60
CA LYS A 132 -9.05 3.76 -6.52
C LYS A 132 -10.01 2.58 -6.46
N THR A 133 -10.36 2.01 -7.61
CA THR A 133 -11.25 0.85 -7.69
C THR A 133 -10.46 -0.45 -7.78
N PHE A 134 -10.96 -1.51 -7.14
CA PHE A 134 -10.46 -2.87 -7.26
C PHE A 134 -11.65 -3.86 -7.28
N SER A 135 -11.37 -5.14 -7.51
CA SER A 135 -12.39 -6.21 -7.45
C SER A 135 -11.87 -7.36 -6.61
N ASN A 136 -12.74 -8.01 -5.87
CA ASN A 136 -12.40 -9.18 -5.04
C ASN A 136 -13.54 -10.21 -5.08
N ASP A 137 -13.49 -11.22 -4.20
CA ASP A 137 -14.50 -12.28 -4.11
C ASP A 137 -15.88 -11.78 -3.63
N ASP A 138 -15.97 -10.55 -3.07
CA ASP A 138 -17.25 -9.97 -2.63
C ASP A 138 -17.95 -9.19 -3.75
N ASP A 139 -17.23 -8.31 -4.45
CA ASP A 139 -17.79 -7.56 -5.57
C ASP A 139 -16.73 -7.05 -6.57
N THR A 140 -17.22 -6.59 -7.71
CA THR A 140 -16.42 -5.90 -8.72
C THR A 140 -16.56 -4.38 -8.59
N GLY A 141 -15.47 -3.65 -8.79
CA GLY A 141 -15.49 -2.18 -8.76
C GLY A 141 -15.65 -1.58 -7.36
N VAL A 142 -15.24 -2.32 -6.32
CA VAL A 142 -15.14 -1.82 -4.94
C VAL A 142 -14.19 -0.63 -4.90
N VAL A 143 -14.59 0.45 -4.24
CA VAL A 143 -13.77 1.66 -4.09
C VAL A 143 -12.94 1.57 -2.81
N GLY A 144 -11.64 1.84 -2.92
CA GLY A 144 -10.73 1.94 -1.79
C GLY A 144 -11.11 3.09 -0.84
N SER A 145 -10.76 2.93 0.43
CA SER A 145 -11.09 3.84 1.52
C SER A 145 -9.88 4.18 2.40
N MET A 146 -8.67 3.76 2.03
CA MET A 146 -7.44 4.16 2.73
C MET A 146 -7.21 5.66 2.55
N ASP A 147 -7.40 6.42 3.62
CA ASP A 147 -7.20 7.85 3.67
C ASP A 147 -5.80 8.20 4.19
N LEU A 148 -5.01 8.88 3.35
CA LEU A 148 -3.67 9.39 3.68
C LEU A 148 -3.64 10.93 3.72
N SER A 149 -4.79 11.60 3.75
CA SER A 149 -4.89 13.07 3.76
C SER A 149 -4.29 13.73 5.01
N ASN A 150 -4.21 12.98 6.12
CA ASN A 150 -3.65 13.44 7.39
C ASN A 150 -2.13 13.21 7.53
N LEU A 151 -1.44 12.80 6.46
CA LEU A 151 0.02 12.74 6.48
C LEU A 151 0.61 14.14 6.70
N ILE A 152 1.51 14.27 7.68
CA ILE A 152 2.16 15.53 8.03
C ILE A 152 3.63 15.44 7.59
N SER A 153 4.07 16.33 6.69
CA SER A 153 5.44 16.32 6.15
C SER A 153 6.52 16.39 7.23
N SER A 154 6.29 17.12 8.33
CA SER A 154 7.23 17.24 9.44
C SER A 154 7.42 15.97 10.26
N ASN A 155 6.59 14.94 10.07
CA ASN A 155 6.73 13.63 10.69
C ASN A 155 7.37 12.61 9.75
N ILE A 156 7.62 12.98 8.48
CA ILE A 156 8.18 12.11 7.44
C ILE A 156 9.62 12.56 7.17
N LYS A 157 10.56 11.61 7.11
CA LYS A 157 11.99 11.90 6.88
C LYS A 157 12.21 12.77 5.64
N GLN A 158 13.16 13.69 5.74
CA GLN A 158 13.44 14.66 4.69
C GLN A 158 13.70 13.96 3.35
N GLY A 159 12.97 14.39 2.31
CA GLY A 159 13.11 13.87 0.95
C GLY A 159 12.43 12.53 0.68
N ILE A 160 11.80 11.90 1.67
CA ILE A 160 10.96 10.71 1.46
C ILE A 160 9.57 11.14 1.01
N ASP A 161 9.11 10.61 -0.12
CA ASP A 161 7.76 10.81 -0.63
C ASP A 161 6.85 9.65 -0.17
N ILE A 162 5.76 9.99 0.51
CA ILE A 162 4.65 9.05 0.76
C ILE A 162 3.39 9.62 0.11
N ASN A 163 3.02 9.03 -1.03
CA ASN A 163 1.79 9.34 -1.75
C ASN A 163 1.63 10.85 -2.10
N GLY A 164 2.73 11.49 -2.52
CA GLY A 164 2.79 12.91 -2.88
C GLY A 164 3.11 13.85 -1.72
N VAL A 165 3.19 13.36 -0.48
CA VAL A 165 3.62 14.16 0.68
C VAL A 165 5.11 13.94 0.89
N VAL A 166 5.93 14.92 0.47
CA VAL A 166 7.39 14.89 0.66
C VAL A 166 7.74 15.31 2.08
N GLY A 167 8.51 14.48 2.77
CA GLY A 167 8.91 14.70 4.15
C GLY A 167 9.89 15.85 4.33
N SER A 168 9.79 16.48 5.50
CA SER A 168 10.62 17.60 5.95
C SER A 168 11.29 17.35 7.31
N LEU A 169 11.12 16.17 7.92
CA LEU A 169 11.79 15.80 9.17
C LEU A 169 13.27 15.54 8.93
N ILE A 170 14.14 16.39 9.47
CA ILE A 170 15.57 16.13 9.53
C ILE A 170 15.82 15.27 10.77
N GLU A 171 16.31 14.05 10.59
CA GLU A 171 16.64 13.16 11.71
C GLU A 171 17.97 13.55 12.37
N GLY A 172 18.02 13.49 13.71
CA GLY A 172 19.22 13.80 14.50
C GLY A 172 19.39 15.28 14.83
N ARG A 173 20.44 15.60 15.60
CA ARG A 173 20.82 17.00 15.87
C ARG A 173 21.44 17.60 14.63
N ARG A 174 20.99 18.80 14.25
CA ARG A 174 21.59 19.53 13.14
C ARG A 174 22.99 19.98 13.53
N SER A 175 23.92 19.88 12.59
CA SER A 175 25.27 20.41 12.75
C SER A 175 25.73 21.07 11.47
N ALA A 176 26.65 22.01 11.59
CA ALA A 176 27.32 22.65 10.46
C ALA A 176 28.77 22.89 10.82
N THR A 177 29.65 22.77 9.83
CA THR A 177 31.06 23.10 9.95
C THR A 177 31.46 24.12 8.89
N GLY A 178 32.56 24.80 9.13
CA GLY A 178 33.15 25.65 8.13
C GLY A 178 34.51 26.18 8.55
N SER A 179 35.12 26.90 7.63
CA SER A 179 36.36 27.62 7.87
C SER A 179 36.25 29.01 7.27
N LYS A 180 36.77 30.01 7.97
CA LYS A 180 36.89 31.37 7.47
C LYS A 180 38.31 31.88 7.70
N ASN A 181 38.93 32.38 6.64
CA ASN A 181 40.24 33.01 6.74
C ASN A 181 40.12 34.37 7.41
N ILE A 182 40.89 34.58 8.47
CA ILE A 182 41.05 35.84 9.16
C ILE A 182 42.29 36.52 8.57
N THR A 183 42.16 37.79 8.17
CA THR A 183 43.22 38.55 7.49
C THR A 183 43.60 39.86 8.19
N THR A 184 42.81 40.28 9.18
CA THR A 184 42.96 41.56 9.88
C THR A 184 42.78 41.37 11.39
N ASN A 185 43.49 42.18 12.18
CA ASN A 185 43.41 42.14 13.63
C ASN A 185 42.01 42.54 14.13
N SER A 186 41.45 41.79 15.09
CA SER A 186 40.25 42.14 15.87
C SER A 186 38.98 42.36 15.04
N THR A 187 38.73 41.53 14.02
CA THR A 187 37.51 41.65 13.20
C THR A 187 36.42 40.69 13.68
N LEU A 188 35.19 41.19 13.80
CA LEU A 188 34.02 40.36 14.08
C LEU A 188 33.62 39.60 12.81
N HIS A 189 33.59 38.28 12.89
CA HIS A 189 33.13 37.43 11.81
C HIS A 189 31.75 36.90 12.12
N THR A 190 30.80 37.12 11.20
CA THR A 190 29.43 36.61 11.31
C THR A 190 29.28 35.37 10.44
N ILE A 191 28.77 34.30 11.05
CA ILE A 191 28.25 33.11 10.39
C ILE A 191 26.72 33.23 10.48
N TYR A 192 26.02 33.17 9.35
CA TYR A 192 24.57 33.34 9.26
C TYR A 192 23.98 32.38 8.22
N GLY A 193 22.67 32.18 8.26
CA GLY A 193 21.95 31.31 7.32
C GLY A 193 21.95 29.83 7.70
N LEU A 194 22.34 29.50 8.94
CA LEU A 194 22.09 28.16 9.47
C LEU A 194 20.58 27.94 9.57
N SER A 195 20.11 26.75 9.22
CA SER A 195 18.70 26.39 9.36
C SER A 195 18.27 26.19 10.82
N PHE A 196 19.21 26.29 11.76
CA PHE A 196 19.07 26.03 13.19
C PHE A 196 19.79 27.09 14.03
N ARG A 197 19.31 27.29 15.27
CA ARG A 197 20.02 28.02 16.31
C ARG A 197 21.06 27.08 16.95
N PRO A 198 22.36 27.38 16.89
CA PRO A 198 23.36 26.57 17.59
C PRO A 198 23.12 26.51 19.11
N SER A 199 23.21 25.34 19.72
CA SER A 199 23.37 25.19 21.18
C SER A 199 24.81 25.09 21.62
N VAL A 200 25.67 24.55 20.76
CA VAL A 200 27.10 24.40 21.02
C VAL A 200 27.86 24.94 19.81
N VAL A 201 28.85 25.78 20.06
CA VAL A 201 29.79 26.26 19.05
C VAL A 201 31.20 25.92 19.51
N LEU A 202 31.91 25.14 18.68
CA LEU A 202 33.30 24.77 18.85
C LEU A 202 34.11 25.54 17.82
N ILE A 203 35.16 26.23 18.24
CA ILE A 203 36.03 27.01 17.37
C ILE A 203 37.47 26.62 17.61
N ALA A 204 38.19 26.32 16.53
CA ALA A 204 39.63 26.21 16.51
C ALA A 204 40.20 27.44 15.82
N LEU A 205 40.89 28.26 16.60
CA LEU A 205 41.59 29.45 16.16
C LEU A 205 43.07 29.13 16.00
N THR A 206 43.61 29.54 14.86
CA THR A 206 45.06 29.60 14.68
C THR A 206 45.46 31.07 14.96
N GLU A 207 46.08 31.37 16.10
CA GLU A 207 46.57 32.71 16.50
C GLU A 207 48.12 32.69 16.59
N TYR A 208 48.77 33.85 16.78
CA TYR A 208 50.21 33.94 17.08
C TYR A 208 50.36 34.61 18.44
N PRO A 209 51.26 34.15 19.30
CA PRO A 209 52.05 32.91 19.19
C PRO A 209 51.27 31.64 19.60
N ALA A 210 49.95 31.72 19.80
CA ALA A 210 49.15 30.68 20.45
C ALA A 210 48.11 30.01 19.54
N HIS A 211 47.83 28.73 19.76
CA HIS A 211 46.60 28.10 19.28
C HIS A 211 45.50 28.30 20.34
N GLY A 212 44.27 28.54 19.88
CA GLY A 212 43.13 28.78 20.74
C GLY A 212 41.98 27.81 20.45
N GLU A 213 41.58 26.99 21.41
CA GLU A 213 40.32 26.24 21.31
C GLU A 213 39.23 26.92 22.14
N VAL A 214 38.05 27.06 21.56
CA VAL A 214 36.90 27.72 22.19
C VAL A 214 35.68 26.81 22.14
N VAL A 215 35.00 26.68 23.28
CA VAL A 215 33.70 26.01 23.38
C VAL A 215 32.70 26.98 24.00
N LYS A 216 31.66 27.32 23.24
CA LYS A 216 30.52 28.08 23.72
C LYS A 216 29.30 27.16 23.81
N ILE A 217 28.64 27.13 24.97
CA ILE A 217 27.36 26.44 25.18
C ILE A 217 26.30 27.50 25.48
N ASP A 218 25.23 27.52 24.69
CA ASP A 218 24.09 28.42 24.85
C ASP A 218 23.28 28.02 26.08
N SER A 219 23.20 28.92 27.05
CA SER A 219 22.45 28.71 28.29
C SER A 219 20.95 28.61 28.09
N SER A 220 20.42 29.26 27.03
CA SER A 220 18.99 29.24 26.72
C SER A 220 18.49 27.84 26.34
N ASN A 221 19.36 27.00 25.79
CA ASN A 221 19.03 25.63 25.40
C ASN A 221 19.27 24.59 26.51
N TRP A 222 19.93 24.97 27.61
CA TRP A 222 20.35 24.06 28.68
C TRP A 222 19.78 24.40 30.07
N SER A 223 18.80 25.32 30.16
CA SER A 223 18.24 25.78 31.44
C SER A 223 19.31 26.31 32.42
N MET A 224 20.38 26.89 31.89
CA MET A 224 21.46 27.49 32.68
C MET A 224 21.21 28.98 32.86
N SER A 225 21.72 29.58 33.93
CA SER A 225 21.58 31.04 34.14
C SER A 225 22.53 31.88 33.29
N ASN A 226 23.63 31.28 32.81
CA ASN A 226 24.64 31.94 31.97
C ASN A 226 25.25 30.93 31.01
N ASP A 227 25.70 31.42 29.86
CA ASP A 227 26.43 30.60 28.88
C ASP A 227 27.73 30.06 29.47
N VAL A 228 28.15 28.88 29.00
CA VAL A 228 29.49 28.35 29.31
C VAL A 228 30.42 28.75 28.19
N LEU A 229 31.56 29.33 28.54
CA LEU A 229 32.66 29.60 27.61
C LEU A 229 33.92 28.96 28.18
N LEU A 230 34.48 27.99 27.45
CA LEU A 230 35.77 27.41 27.73
C LEU A 230 36.76 27.91 26.69
N TRP A 231 37.89 28.44 27.14
CA TRP A 231 38.96 28.90 26.27
C TRP A 231 40.29 28.29 26.71
N ASN A 232 41.02 27.71 25.77
CA ASN A 232 42.39 27.25 25.99
C ASN A 232 43.34 28.11 25.14
N ARG A 233 44.30 28.79 25.78
CA ARG A 233 45.37 29.57 25.15
C ARG A 233 46.64 29.29 25.95
N ASN A 234 47.76 28.98 25.27
CA ASN A 234 49.04 28.72 25.93
C ASN A 234 49.36 29.80 26.99
N ASP A 235 49.52 29.33 28.23
CA ASP A 235 49.98 30.00 29.46
C ASP A 235 49.16 31.16 30.06
N TYR A 236 48.06 31.62 29.44
CA TYR A 236 47.21 32.67 30.03
C TYR A 236 45.70 32.49 29.72
N PRO A 237 44.88 32.03 30.69
CA PRO A 237 43.42 32.03 30.54
C PRO A 237 42.89 33.46 30.73
N TYR A 238 42.75 34.22 29.64
CA TYR A 238 42.06 35.52 29.66
C TYR A 238 40.63 35.36 29.15
N ILE A 239 39.65 35.86 29.91
CA ILE A 239 38.22 35.74 29.63
C ILE A 239 37.72 37.10 29.14
N SER A 240 37.11 37.17 27.95
CA SER A 240 36.19 38.26 27.64
C SER A 240 34.86 37.71 27.12
N TRP A 241 33.76 38.13 27.74
CA TRP A 241 32.40 37.65 27.47
C TRP A 241 31.87 38.03 26.07
N GLN A 242 32.65 38.75 25.27
CA GLN A 242 32.19 39.45 24.06
C GLN A 242 32.58 38.77 22.74
N GLU A 243 33.16 37.56 22.78
CA GLU A 243 33.80 37.00 21.58
C GLU A 243 32.92 36.07 20.77
N ILE A 244 31.95 35.38 21.38
CA ILE A 244 30.98 34.53 20.67
C ILE A 244 29.56 34.86 21.10
N ASN A 245 28.72 35.25 20.14
CA ASN A 245 27.29 35.49 20.34
C ASN A 245 26.50 34.58 19.43
N ILE A 246 25.66 33.73 20.02
CA ILE A 246 24.77 32.83 19.29
C ILE A 246 23.49 33.58 18.93
N THR A 247 23.00 33.35 17.72
CA THR A 247 21.77 33.93 17.16
C THR A 247 20.87 32.81 16.63
N ASP A 248 19.63 33.13 16.29
CA ASP A 248 18.64 32.12 15.87
C ASP A 248 19.03 31.32 14.61
N ASN A 249 19.93 31.85 13.79
CA ASN A 249 20.35 31.23 12.54
C ASN A 249 21.87 31.31 12.30
N GLY A 250 22.66 31.39 13.38
CA GLY A 250 24.09 31.66 13.25
C GLY A 250 24.79 32.01 14.55
N PHE A 251 26.01 32.51 14.42
CA PHE A 251 26.78 33.06 15.53
C PHE A 251 27.83 34.05 15.03
N THR A 252 28.29 34.93 15.91
CA THR A 252 29.47 35.77 15.65
C THR A 252 30.67 35.18 16.36
N VAL A 253 31.86 35.27 15.77
CA VAL A 253 33.14 35.01 16.43
C VAL A 253 34.07 36.20 16.21
N LYS A 254 34.66 36.69 17.29
CA LYS A 254 35.77 37.65 17.22
C LYS A 254 37.08 36.88 17.21
N ALA A 255 37.94 37.15 16.23
CA ALA A 255 39.21 36.47 16.11
C ALA A 255 40.34 37.45 15.77
N TYR A 256 41.56 37.07 16.14
CA TYR A 256 42.74 37.92 16.07
C TYR A 256 43.81 37.25 15.19
N THR A 257 44.38 38.02 14.28
CA THR A 257 45.57 37.64 13.50
C THR A 257 46.49 38.85 13.34
N GLU A 258 47.75 38.59 13.02
CA GLU A 258 48.71 39.64 12.68
C GLU A 258 48.34 40.29 11.34
N ILE A 259 48.64 41.59 11.23
CA ILE A 259 48.46 42.32 9.98
C ILE A 259 49.35 41.67 8.92
N GLY A 260 48.72 41.16 7.85
CA GLY A 260 49.42 40.51 6.73
C GLY A 260 49.54 38.99 6.84
N ILE A 261 49.06 38.36 7.92
CA ILE A 261 49.01 36.90 8.04
C ILE A 261 47.57 36.40 7.92
N VAL A 262 47.36 35.46 6.99
CA VAL A 262 46.09 34.76 6.79
C VAL A 262 46.06 33.51 7.64
N ARG A 263 45.01 33.35 8.47
CA ARG A 263 44.83 32.13 9.28
C ARG A 263 43.41 31.60 9.24
N PRO A 264 43.22 30.27 9.20
CA PRO A 264 41.89 29.68 9.23
C PRO A 264 41.31 29.72 10.64
N CYS A 265 40.07 30.17 10.74
CA CYS A 265 39.16 29.95 11.86
C CYS A 265 38.22 28.81 11.48
N ILE A 266 38.44 27.63 12.06
CA ILE A 266 37.62 26.45 11.78
C ILE A 266 36.54 26.37 12.87
N TRP A 267 35.32 26.03 12.50
CA TRP A 267 34.21 25.92 13.43
C TRP A 267 33.35 24.70 13.15
N LEU A 268 32.74 24.20 14.22
CA LEU A 268 31.67 23.22 14.24
C LEU A 268 30.59 23.76 15.17
N CYS A 269 29.35 23.78 14.71
CA CYS A 269 28.21 24.14 15.54
C CYS A 269 27.16 23.04 15.48
N ILE A 270 26.43 22.87 16.58
CA ILE A 270 25.45 21.80 16.78
C ILE A 270 24.21 22.41 17.44
N GLU A 271 23.03 21.98 17.00
CA GLU A 271 21.74 22.25 17.64
C GLU A 271 21.60 21.67 19.04
#